data_AF-A0A418SYN9-F1
#
_entry.id   AF-A0A418SYN9-F1
#
_cell.length_a   1.000
_cell.length_b   1.000
_cell.length_c   1.000
_cell.angle_alpha   90.00
_cell.angle_beta   90.00
_cell.angle_gamma   90.00
#
_symmetry.space_group_name_H-M   'P 1'
#
loop_
_entity.id
_entity.type
_entity.pdbx_description
1 polymer ?
#
loop_
_entity_poly.entity_id
_entity_poly.type
_entity_poly.pdbx_seq_one_letter_code
_entity_poly.pdbx_strand_id
1 'polypeptide(L)'
;MTKAQWVVDASHSEVGFSVRHLMIAKVKGTFHAFDANIVADPADLTSAEISFNIDLSSVDTRNGDRDAHLKSADFFDVEKFPTLGFKATSISQTSEGEYTVTGDVSLHGVTRSESFEVTFEGTSRDPWGNTKAGFSATGAIKRSDYGLTYNAALETGGVMIGDEVKITLEIEALQQA
;
A
#
# COMPACT_ATOMS: atom_id res chain seq x y z
N MET A 1 1.28 17.82 -22.55
CA MET A 1 2.00 17.75 -21.27
C MET A 1 2.91 16.52 -21.30
N THR A 2 4.06 16.56 -20.63
CA THR A 2 5.10 15.52 -20.78
C THR A 2 5.18 14.70 -19.50
N LYS A 3 4.89 13.39 -19.59
CA LYS A 3 5.12 12.46 -18.49
C LYS A 3 6.59 12.47 -18.09
N ALA A 4 6.85 12.37 -16.80
CA ALA A 4 8.20 12.17 -16.27
C ALA A 4 8.24 10.87 -15.47
N GLN A 5 9.45 10.32 -15.34
CA GLN A 5 9.73 9.22 -14.42
C GLN A 5 9.85 9.79 -13.01
N TRP A 6 9.20 9.14 -12.05
CA TRP A 6 9.29 9.44 -10.63
C TRP A 6 9.68 8.17 -9.88
N VAL A 7 10.47 8.34 -8.83
CA VAL A 7 10.88 7.26 -7.92
C VAL A 7 10.51 7.64 -6.51
N VAL A 8 10.08 6.67 -5.71
CA VAL A 8 9.69 6.89 -4.32
C VAL A 8 10.92 7.23 -3.48
N ASP A 9 10.80 8.29 -2.68
CA ASP A 9 11.70 8.59 -1.58
C ASP A 9 11.19 7.86 -0.33
N ALA A 10 11.73 6.65 -0.11
CA ALA A 10 11.32 5.79 1.01
C ALA A 10 11.53 6.45 2.39
N SER A 11 12.45 7.43 2.50
CA SER A 11 12.71 8.10 3.78
C SER A 11 11.65 9.14 4.19
N HIS A 12 10.86 9.59 3.22
CA HIS A 12 9.76 10.54 3.39
C HIS A 12 8.41 9.91 3.02
N SER A 13 8.34 8.58 2.99
CA SER A 13 7.15 7.84 2.62
C SER A 13 6.77 6.81 3.69
N GLU A 14 5.49 6.47 3.79
CA GLU A 14 4.97 5.45 4.69
C GLU A 14 3.96 4.55 3.95
N VAL A 15 4.10 3.24 4.14
CA VAL A 15 3.09 2.24 3.77
C VAL A 15 2.50 1.66 5.05
N GLY A 16 1.30 2.10 5.40
CA GLY A 16 0.61 1.73 6.62
C GLY A 16 -0.57 0.80 6.39
N PHE A 17 -0.88 -0.01 7.39
CA PHE A 17 -2.13 -0.76 7.46
C PHE A 17 -2.71 -0.79 8.87
N SER A 18 -4.01 -1.09 8.96
CA SER A 18 -4.65 -1.41 10.23
C SER A 18 -5.74 -2.47 10.09
N VAL A 19 -5.84 -3.32 11.11
CA VAL A 19 -6.82 -4.41 11.19
C VAL A 19 -7.47 -4.44 12.56
N ARG A 20 -8.75 -4.81 12.63
CA ARG A 20 -9.44 -4.97 13.92
C ARG A 20 -8.92 -6.20 14.66
N HIS A 21 -8.69 -6.06 15.96
CA HIS A 21 -8.31 -7.13 16.87
C HIS A 21 -9.35 -7.26 17.97
N LEU A 22 -9.83 -8.50 18.18
CA LEU A 22 -10.96 -8.85 19.06
C LEU A 22 -12.22 -8.00 18.80
N MET A 23 -12.33 -7.43 17.60
CA MET A 23 -13.36 -6.47 17.17
C MET A 23 -13.46 -5.15 17.94
N ILE A 24 -12.70 -4.98 19.02
CA ILE A 24 -12.75 -3.83 19.95
C ILE A 24 -11.61 -2.82 19.76
N ALA A 25 -10.49 -3.23 19.18
CA ALA A 25 -9.31 -2.40 19.00
C ALA A 25 -8.74 -2.54 17.58
N LYS A 26 -7.78 -1.67 17.23
CA LYS A 26 -7.04 -1.78 15.97
C LYS A 26 -5.57 -2.05 16.26
N VAL A 27 -5.03 -3.08 15.61
CA VAL A 27 -3.59 -3.25 15.44
C VAL A 27 -3.19 -2.46 14.21
N LYS A 28 -2.10 -1.69 14.33
CA LYS A 28 -1.48 -0.97 13.21
C LYS A 28 -0.15 -1.62 12.88
N GLY A 29 0.23 -1.58 11.62
CA GLY A 29 1.56 -1.94 11.18
C GLY A 29 1.99 -1.11 9.98
N THR A 30 3.28 -1.16 9.69
CA THR A 30 3.90 -0.52 8.54
C THR A 30 4.80 -1.51 7.81
N PHE A 31 5.08 -1.22 6.55
CA PHE A 31 6.15 -1.89 5.80
C PHE A 31 7.27 -0.87 5.55
N HIS A 32 8.50 -1.23 5.92
CA HIS A 32 9.65 -0.32 5.85
C HIS A 32 10.44 -0.42 4.54
N ALA A 33 10.22 -1.46 3.73
CA ALA A 33 10.88 -1.65 2.45
C ALA A 33 9.84 -1.77 1.34
N PHE A 34 9.83 -0.77 0.48
CA PHE A 34 8.95 -0.66 -0.67
C PHE A 34 9.58 0.22 -1.74
N ASP A 35 9.15 0.02 -2.97
CA ASP A 35 9.55 0.80 -4.12
C ASP A 35 8.34 1.02 -5.04
N ALA A 36 8.43 2.04 -5.89
CA ALA A 36 7.47 2.24 -6.95
C ALA A 36 8.13 2.78 -8.21
N ASN A 37 7.59 2.36 -9.34
CA ASN A 37 7.85 2.92 -10.64
C ASN A 37 6.61 3.71 -11.08
N ILE A 38 6.78 5.02 -11.24
CA ILE A 38 5.71 5.96 -11.57
C ILE A 38 6.12 6.76 -12.81
N VAL A 39 5.37 6.62 -13.89
CA VAL A 39 5.50 7.47 -15.08
C VAL A 39 4.25 8.31 -15.21
N ALA A 40 4.33 9.57 -14.80
CA ALA A 40 3.16 10.41 -14.61
C ALA A 40 3.42 11.87 -15.04
N ASP A 41 2.34 12.54 -15.43
CA ASP A 41 2.26 13.99 -15.49
C ASP A 41 1.59 14.47 -14.20
N PRO A 42 2.27 15.23 -13.32
CA PRO A 42 1.66 15.74 -12.08
C PRO A 42 0.44 16.64 -12.30
N ALA A 43 0.25 17.18 -13.50
CA ALA A 43 -0.94 17.96 -13.83
C ALA A 43 -2.16 17.09 -14.18
N ASP A 44 -1.95 15.83 -14.57
CA ASP A 44 -3.00 14.89 -14.93
C ASP A 44 -2.52 13.44 -14.78
N LEU A 45 -2.94 12.78 -13.69
CA LEU A 45 -2.58 11.39 -13.41
C LEU A 45 -3.40 10.37 -14.19
N THR A 46 -4.42 10.76 -14.96
CA THR A 46 -5.32 9.80 -15.63
C THR A 46 -4.62 8.91 -16.66
N SER A 47 -3.47 9.36 -17.17
CA SER A 47 -2.63 8.58 -18.08
C SER A 47 -1.41 7.93 -17.42
N ALA A 48 -1.26 8.07 -16.10
CA ALA A 48 -0.08 7.60 -15.39
C ALA A 48 0.08 6.08 -15.43
N GLU A 49 1.33 5.63 -15.46
CA GLU A 49 1.70 4.23 -15.32
C GLU A 49 2.30 4.07 -13.92
N ILE A 50 1.64 3.28 -13.08
CA ILE A 50 1.99 3.13 -11.67
C ILE A 50 2.15 1.64 -11.37
N SER A 51 3.29 1.28 -10.80
CA SER A 51 3.51 -0.02 -10.18
C SER A 51 4.23 0.15 -8.84
N PHE A 52 3.78 -0.59 -7.84
CA PHE A 52 4.33 -0.61 -6.48
C PHE A 52 4.73 -2.03 -6.12
N ASN A 53 5.79 -2.14 -5.34
CA ASN A 53 6.26 -3.39 -4.78
C ASN A 53 6.63 -3.18 -3.31
N ILE A 54 6.11 -4.04 -2.43
CA ILE A 54 6.34 -4.00 -0.99
C ILE A 54 6.99 -5.31 -0.58
N ASP A 55 8.11 -5.25 0.13
CA ASP A 55 8.73 -6.41 0.75
C ASP A 55 8.01 -6.75 2.06
N LEU A 56 7.32 -7.89 2.08
CA LEU A 56 6.52 -8.33 3.22
C LEU A 56 7.38 -8.69 4.44
N SER A 57 8.67 -8.99 4.25
CA SER A 57 9.60 -9.24 5.37
C SER A 57 9.90 -7.98 6.18
N SER A 58 9.59 -6.80 5.65
CA SER A 58 9.76 -5.50 6.31
C SER A 58 8.61 -5.10 7.23
N VAL A 59 7.62 -5.98 7.43
CA VAL A 59 6.48 -5.71 8.32
C VAL A 59 6.94 -5.43 9.75
N ASP A 60 6.36 -4.38 10.32
CA ASP A 60 6.55 -3.94 11.70
C ASP A 60 5.21 -3.54 12.31
N THR A 61 4.80 -4.28 13.34
CA THR A 61 3.63 -3.96 14.16
C THR A 61 4.00 -3.54 15.57
N ARG A 62 5.28 -3.21 15.79
CA ARG A 62 5.92 -2.88 17.07
C ARG A 62 5.92 -4.06 18.04
N ASN A 63 5.90 -5.29 17.53
CA ASN A 63 5.90 -6.51 18.34
C ASN A 63 6.60 -7.63 17.56
N GLY A 64 7.83 -7.94 17.96
CA GLY A 64 8.69 -8.89 17.23
C GLY A 64 8.09 -10.30 17.08
N ASP A 65 7.37 -10.80 18.09
CA ASP A 65 6.74 -12.13 18.02
C ASP A 65 5.61 -12.15 16.98
N ARG A 66 4.78 -11.10 16.96
CA ARG A 66 3.72 -10.95 15.95
C ARG A 66 4.31 -10.73 14.57
N ASP A 67 5.37 -9.95 14.44
CA ASP A 67 6.03 -9.69 13.15
C ASP A 67 6.67 -10.98 12.61
N ALA A 68 7.25 -11.81 13.47
CA ALA A 68 7.75 -13.13 13.10
C ALA A 68 6.61 -14.05 12.64
N HIS A 69 5.47 -14.05 13.34
CA HIS A 69 4.30 -14.83 12.94
C HIS A 69 3.71 -14.37 11.61
N LEU A 70 3.60 -13.05 11.37
CA LEU A 70 3.13 -12.49 10.09
C LEU A 70 4.01 -12.93 8.92
N LYS A 71 5.31 -13.12 9.13
CA LYS A 71 6.25 -13.58 8.08
C LYS A 71 6.17 -15.08 7.81
N SER A 72 5.65 -15.87 8.74
CA SER A 72 5.62 -17.33 8.66
C SER A 72 4.64 -17.86 7.60
N ALA A 73 4.73 -19.16 7.32
CA ALA A 73 3.84 -19.87 6.40
C ALA A 73 2.36 -19.89 6.82
N ASP A 74 2.05 -19.58 8.09
CA ASP A 74 0.67 -19.45 8.57
C ASP A 74 0.03 -18.11 8.18
N PHE A 75 0.82 -17.17 7.66
CA PHE A 75 0.35 -15.85 7.22
C PHE A 75 0.95 -15.46 5.86
N PHE A 76 1.90 -14.53 5.77
CA PHE A 76 2.39 -14.04 4.47
C PHE A 76 3.24 -15.07 3.71
N ASP A 77 3.78 -16.10 4.38
CA ASP A 77 4.70 -17.09 3.81
C ASP A 77 5.80 -16.43 2.97
N VAL A 78 6.57 -15.51 3.59
CA VAL A 78 7.48 -14.61 2.86
C VAL A 78 8.63 -15.35 2.17
N GLU A 79 8.89 -16.61 2.54
CA GLU A 79 9.83 -17.47 1.84
C GLU A 79 9.33 -17.85 0.43
N LYS A 80 8.01 -17.98 0.24
CA LYS A 80 7.39 -18.30 -1.06
C LYS A 80 6.81 -17.08 -1.77
N PHE A 81 6.25 -16.15 -1.00
CA PHE A 81 5.60 -14.94 -1.49
C PHE A 81 6.23 -13.72 -0.80
N PRO A 82 7.45 -13.32 -1.20
CA PRO A 82 8.20 -12.28 -0.49
C PRO A 82 7.59 -10.88 -0.64
N THR A 83 6.74 -10.67 -1.66
CA THR A 83 6.27 -9.34 -2.01
C THR A 83 4.75 -9.25 -2.15
N LEU A 84 4.25 -8.05 -1.88
CA LEU A 84 2.95 -7.56 -2.31
C LEU A 84 3.18 -6.62 -3.50
N GLY A 85 2.59 -6.94 -4.65
CA GLY A 85 2.70 -6.13 -5.86
C GLY A 85 1.39 -5.42 -6.18
N PHE A 86 1.48 -4.21 -6.74
CA PHE A 86 0.35 -3.48 -7.30
C PHE A 86 0.69 -2.95 -8.69
N LYS A 87 -0.26 -3.03 -9.62
CA LYS A 87 -0.16 -2.41 -10.94
C LYS A 87 -1.47 -1.72 -11.30
N ALA A 88 -1.42 -0.40 -11.53
CA ALA A 88 -2.61 0.35 -11.94
C ALA A 88 -3.14 -0.12 -13.30
N THR A 89 -4.45 -0.24 -13.41
CA THR A 89 -5.18 -0.62 -14.63
C THR A 89 -6.10 0.50 -15.10
N SER A 90 -6.61 1.32 -14.19
CA SER A 90 -7.34 2.55 -14.52
C SER A 90 -7.15 3.63 -13.45
N ILE A 91 -7.13 4.88 -13.90
CA ILE A 91 -7.04 6.06 -13.04
C ILE A 91 -8.12 7.03 -13.50
N SER A 92 -9.05 7.34 -12.62
CA SER A 92 -10.14 8.29 -12.90
C SER A 92 -10.09 9.45 -11.93
N GLN A 93 -10.03 10.66 -12.46
CA GLN A 93 -10.15 11.87 -11.65
C GLN A 93 -11.58 12.02 -11.14
N THR A 94 -11.75 12.19 -9.82
CA THR A 94 -13.05 12.37 -9.16
C THR A 94 -13.31 13.84 -8.82
N SER A 95 -12.26 14.60 -8.51
CA SER A 95 -12.26 16.06 -8.41
C SER A 95 -10.85 16.63 -8.62
N GLU A 96 -10.67 17.95 -8.52
CA GLU A 96 -9.34 18.56 -8.59
C GLU A 96 -8.41 17.95 -7.53
N GLY A 97 -7.28 17.37 -7.97
CA GLY A 97 -6.32 16.70 -7.09
C GLY A 97 -6.74 15.32 -6.56
N GLU A 98 -7.98 14.86 -6.81
CA GLU A 98 -8.50 13.60 -6.27
C GLU A 98 -8.74 12.57 -7.37
N TYR A 99 -8.33 11.33 -7.11
CA TYR A 99 -8.38 10.25 -8.07
C TYR A 99 -8.84 8.95 -7.41
N THR A 100 -9.64 8.17 -8.13
CA THR A 100 -9.78 6.74 -7.84
C THR A 100 -8.81 5.98 -8.73
N VAL A 101 -7.89 5.24 -8.11
CA VAL A 101 -6.90 4.41 -8.80
C VAL A 101 -7.28 2.95 -8.60
N THR A 102 -7.63 2.27 -9.68
CA THR A 102 -7.90 0.82 -9.67
C THR A 102 -6.72 0.07 -10.26
N GLY A 103 -6.38 -1.07 -9.68
CA GLY A 103 -5.28 -1.89 -10.17
C GLY A 103 -5.30 -3.30 -9.64
N ASP A 104 -4.41 -4.10 -10.21
CA ASP A 104 -4.18 -5.49 -9.84
C ASP A 104 -3.27 -5.54 -8.62
N VAL A 105 -3.82 -5.94 -7.47
CA VAL A 105 -3.07 -6.26 -6.25
C VAL A 105 -2.77 -7.75 -6.25
N SER A 106 -1.49 -8.10 -6.13
CA SER A 106 -1.01 -9.47 -6.00
C SER A 106 -0.41 -9.69 -4.61
N LEU A 107 -0.99 -10.62 -3.86
CA LEU A 107 -0.59 -10.97 -2.50
C LEU A 107 -0.80 -12.46 -2.28
N HIS A 108 0.20 -13.13 -1.71
CA HIS A 108 0.13 -14.55 -1.34
C HIS A 108 -0.31 -15.46 -2.52
N GLY A 109 0.21 -15.19 -3.71
CA GLY A 109 -0.06 -15.95 -4.93
C GLY A 109 -1.44 -15.70 -5.58
N VAL A 110 -2.24 -14.78 -5.05
CA VAL A 110 -3.56 -14.42 -5.59
C VAL A 110 -3.53 -12.97 -6.08
N THR A 111 -4.13 -12.72 -7.24
CA THR A 111 -4.31 -11.39 -7.81
C THR A 111 -5.78 -10.98 -7.81
N ARG A 112 -6.08 -9.78 -7.32
CA ARG A 112 -7.43 -9.17 -7.31
C ARG A 112 -7.37 -7.74 -7.82
N SER A 113 -8.47 -7.28 -8.41
CA SER A 113 -8.66 -5.88 -8.76
C SER A 113 -9.18 -5.12 -7.54
N GLU A 114 -8.42 -4.13 -7.09
CA GLU A 114 -8.74 -3.29 -5.93
C GLU A 114 -8.71 -1.81 -6.33
N SER A 115 -9.48 -0.98 -5.62
CA SER A 115 -9.53 0.46 -5.85
C SER A 115 -9.10 1.24 -4.60
N PHE A 116 -8.32 2.29 -4.83
CA PHE A 116 -7.79 3.18 -3.80
C PHE A 116 -8.17 4.62 -4.15
N GLU A 117 -8.55 5.40 -3.13
CA GLU A 117 -8.69 6.85 -3.26
C GLU A 117 -7.32 7.47 -3.06
N VAL A 118 -6.89 8.29 -4.02
CA VAL A 118 -5.56 8.90 -4.09
C VAL A 118 -5.72 10.41 -4.23
N THR A 119 -5.02 11.14 -3.37
CA THR A 119 -4.93 12.59 -3.40
C THR A 119 -3.55 13.00 -3.85
N PHE A 120 -3.48 13.94 -4.79
CA PHE A 120 -2.25 14.62 -5.18
C PHE A 120 -2.04 15.82 -4.27
N GLU A 121 -1.02 15.76 -3.42
CA GLU A 121 -0.72 16.76 -2.39
C GLU A 121 0.07 17.95 -2.94
N GLY A 122 0.50 17.87 -4.21
CA GLY A 122 1.18 18.94 -4.93
C GLY A 122 2.63 18.60 -5.30
N THR A 123 3.31 19.61 -5.86
CA THR A 123 4.73 19.54 -6.22
C THR A 123 5.52 20.64 -5.53
N SER A 124 6.79 20.36 -5.24
CA SER A 124 7.71 21.34 -4.66
C SER A 124 9.13 21.12 -5.17
N ARG A 125 10.00 22.10 -4.95
CA ARG A 125 11.45 21.92 -5.10
C ARG A 125 12.08 21.77 -3.73
N ASP A 126 12.93 20.77 -3.57
CA ASP A 126 13.71 20.60 -2.36
C ASP A 126 14.91 21.58 -2.31
N PRO A 127 15.60 21.72 -1.16
CA PRO A 127 16.76 22.61 -1.02
C PRO A 127 17.95 22.28 -1.95
N TRP A 128 17.97 21.09 -2.55
CA TRP A 128 19.01 20.65 -3.48
C TRP A 128 18.63 20.89 -4.95
N GLY A 129 17.44 21.44 -5.19
CA GLY A 129 16.94 21.80 -6.51
C GLY A 129 16.15 20.71 -7.21
N ASN A 130 15.92 19.56 -6.58
CA ASN A 130 15.16 18.47 -7.18
C ASN A 130 13.65 18.76 -7.14
N THR A 131 12.92 18.26 -8.13
CA THR A 131 11.45 18.31 -8.14
C THR A 131 10.89 17.13 -7.36
N LYS A 132 10.01 17.40 -6.39
CA LYS A 132 9.28 16.43 -5.59
C LYS A 132 7.77 16.51 -5.87
N ALA A 133 7.08 15.39 -5.74
CA ALA A 133 5.62 15.30 -5.79
C ALA A 133 5.11 14.48 -4.60
N GLY A 134 4.05 14.95 -3.94
CA GLY A 134 3.42 14.28 -2.80
C GLY A 134 2.10 13.64 -3.17
N PHE A 135 1.82 12.48 -2.58
CA PHE A 135 0.57 11.74 -2.75
C PHE A 135 0.15 11.10 -1.43
N SER A 136 -1.13 11.14 -1.11
CA SER A 136 -1.72 10.29 -0.07
C SER A 136 -2.70 9.31 -0.70
N ALA A 137 -2.88 8.15 -0.09
CA ALA A 137 -3.88 7.19 -0.55
C ALA A 137 -4.53 6.41 0.59
N THR A 138 -5.79 6.05 0.40
CA THR A 138 -6.53 5.17 1.31
C THR A 138 -7.30 4.10 0.56
N GLY A 139 -7.43 2.94 1.18
CA GLY A 139 -8.23 1.85 0.66
C GLY A 139 -8.43 0.75 1.68
N ALA A 140 -9.09 -0.33 1.27
CA ALA A 140 -9.23 -1.51 2.08
C ALA A 140 -9.30 -2.75 1.21
N ILE A 141 -8.68 -3.83 1.69
CA ILE A 141 -8.78 -5.16 1.09
C ILE A 141 -9.30 -6.16 2.11
N LYS A 142 -9.79 -7.31 1.66
CA LYS A 142 -10.10 -8.44 2.55
C LYS A 142 -8.99 -9.47 2.48
N ARG A 143 -8.38 -9.77 3.63
CA ARG A 143 -7.27 -10.74 3.68
C ARG A 143 -7.71 -12.14 3.23
N SER A 144 -8.96 -12.53 3.45
CA SER A 144 -9.48 -13.81 2.98
C SER A 144 -9.47 -13.96 1.47
N ASP A 145 -9.59 -12.86 0.72
CA ASP A 145 -9.65 -12.89 -0.75
C ASP A 145 -8.30 -13.29 -1.38
N TYR A 146 -7.23 -13.25 -0.57
CA TYR A 146 -5.85 -13.64 -0.88
C TYR A 146 -5.43 -14.93 -0.16
N GLY A 147 -6.37 -15.65 0.46
CA GLY A 147 -6.09 -16.90 1.16
C GLY A 147 -5.42 -16.74 2.53
N LEU A 148 -5.27 -15.51 3.03
CA LEU A 148 -4.73 -15.23 4.36
C LEU A 148 -5.83 -15.41 5.40
N THR A 149 -6.18 -16.65 5.74
CA THR A 149 -7.37 -16.98 6.54
C THR A 149 -7.12 -17.31 8.01
N TYR A 150 -5.88 -17.23 8.50
CA TYR A 150 -5.56 -17.52 9.91
C TYR A 150 -6.49 -16.77 10.86
N ASN A 151 -7.12 -17.47 11.81
CA ASN A 151 -7.97 -16.85 12.81
C ASN A 151 -8.17 -17.77 14.01
N ALA A 152 -8.61 -17.19 15.12
CA ALA A 152 -9.12 -17.93 16.26
C ALA A 152 -10.56 -17.49 16.55
N ALA A 153 -11.42 -18.47 16.83
CA ALA A 153 -12.77 -18.21 17.30
C ALA A 153 -12.74 -17.66 18.74
N LEU A 154 -13.60 -16.70 19.04
CA LEU A 154 -13.72 -16.13 20.39
C LEU A 154 -14.89 -16.77 21.14
N GLU A 155 -14.73 -17.00 22.44
CA GLU A 155 -15.80 -17.52 23.31
C GLU A 155 -17.03 -16.59 23.33
N THR A 156 -16.81 -15.29 23.13
CA THR A 156 -17.87 -14.27 23.05
C THR A 156 -18.58 -14.20 21.69
N GLY A 157 -18.23 -15.10 20.76
CA GLY A 157 -18.62 -15.00 19.36
C GLY A 157 -17.78 -13.98 18.58
N GLY A 158 -17.73 -14.15 17.26
CA GLY A 158 -16.88 -13.36 16.37
C GLY A 158 -15.48 -13.94 16.18
N VAL A 159 -14.57 -13.11 15.68
CA VAL A 159 -13.22 -13.50 15.27
C VAL A 159 -12.15 -12.68 15.97
N MET A 160 -10.98 -13.30 16.19
CA MET A 160 -9.83 -12.64 16.79
C MET A 160 -9.25 -11.54 15.88
N ILE A 161 -9.18 -11.81 14.58
CA ILE A 161 -8.62 -10.90 13.58
C ILE A 161 -9.69 -10.57 12.55
N GLY A 162 -9.96 -9.27 12.36
CA GLY A 162 -10.87 -8.78 11.33
C GLY A 162 -10.42 -9.20 9.92
N ASP A 163 -11.36 -9.25 9.00
CA ASP A 163 -11.08 -9.64 7.61
C ASP A 163 -10.69 -8.44 6.73
N GLU A 164 -11.35 -7.29 6.95
CA GLU A 164 -10.98 -6.02 6.32
C GLU A 164 -9.67 -5.48 6.89
N VAL A 165 -8.71 -5.22 6.00
CA VAL A 165 -7.45 -4.54 6.27
C VAL A 165 -7.50 -3.18 5.60
N LYS A 166 -7.45 -2.12 6.40
CA LYS A 166 -7.36 -0.75 5.89
C LYS A 166 -5.92 -0.43 5.54
N ILE A 167 -5.72 0.21 4.40
CA ILE A 167 -4.41 0.61 3.86
C ILE A 167 -4.36 2.13 3.81
N THR A 168 -3.20 2.69 4.17
CA THR A 168 -2.88 4.11 4.09
C THR A 168 -1.50 4.28 3.48
N LEU A 169 -1.34 5.18 2.54
CA LEU A 169 -0.07 5.52 1.92
C LEU A 169 0.17 7.01 2.07
N GLU A 170 1.40 7.38 2.41
CA GLU A 170 1.92 8.74 2.32
C GLU A 170 3.20 8.63 1.49
N ILE A 171 3.24 9.22 0.29
CA ILE A 171 4.32 9.01 -0.67
C ILE A 171 4.90 10.35 -1.11
N GLU A 172 6.21 10.51 -0.94
CA GLU A 172 6.99 11.53 -1.64
C GLU A 172 7.76 10.87 -2.79
N ALA A 173 7.65 11.43 -3.99
CA ALA A 173 8.34 10.95 -5.17
C ALA A 173 9.29 12.01 -5.74
N LEU A 174 10.48 11.58 -6.14
CA LEU A 174 11.53 12.37 -6.78
C LEU A 174 11.43 12.23 -8.30
N GLN A 175 11.34 13.35 -9.02
CA GLN A 175 11.44 13.36 -10.48
C GLN A 175 12.84 12.94 -10.93
N GLN A 176 12.91 11.97 -11.84
CA GLN A 176 14.16 11.58 -12.50
C GLN A 176 14.44 12.50 -13.71
N ALA A 177 15.73 12.64 -14.01
CA ALA A 177 16.23 13.45 -15.14
C ALA A 177 15.98 12.77 -16.51
#